data_AF-A0AAW1CWP6-F1
#
_entry.id   AF-A0AAW1CWP6-F1
#
_cell.length_a   1.000
_cell.length_b   1.000
_cell.length_c   1.000
_cell.angle_alpha   90.00
_cell.angle_beta   90.00
_cell.angle_gamma   90.00
#
_symmetry.space_group_name_H-M   'P 1'
#
loop_
_entity.id
_entity.type
_entity.pdbx_description
1 polymer ?
#
loop_
_entity_poly.entity_id
_entity_poly.type
_entity_poly.pdbx_seq_one_letter_code
_entity_poly.pdbx_strand_id
1 'polypeptide(L)'
;MLKELDFDASGMYSCEVSTDTPIYTKPSDDQELTVMQGQLEDPHISFGKPTYTVGEWLQVNCTSGPARPTPDVTWLINGKQVRLFHFI
;
A
#
# COMPACT_ATOMS: atom_id res chain seq x y z
N MET A 1 -15.34 1.46 -20.02
CA MET A 1 -14.39 0.63 -19.24
C MET A 1 -13.00 1.14 -19.53
N LEU A 2 -12.26 1.53 -18.49
CA LEU A 2 -10.88 2.03 -18.62
C LEU A 2 -9.93 0.86 -18.91
N LYS A 3 -8.94 1.07 -19.77
CA LYS A 3 -7.91 0.09 -20.17
C LYS A 3 -6.58 0.81 -20.31
N GLU A 4 -5.48 0.08 -20.12
CA GLU A 4 -4.12 0.60 -20.30
C GLU A 4 -3.85 1.85 -19.45
N LEU A 5 -4.05 1.73 -18.14
CA LEU A 5 -3.84 2.80 -17.18
C LEU A 5 -2.41 2.78 -16.65
N ASP A 6 -1.83 3.97 -16.51
CA ASP A 6 -0.61 4.22 -15.73
C ASP A 6 -0.96 4.79 -14.36
N PHE A 7 0.00 4.84 -13.44
CA PHE A 7 -0.19 5.30 -12.07
C PHE A 7 -0.77 6.71 -11.95
N ASP A 8 -0.45 7.58 -12.91
CA ASP A 8 -0.93 8.97 -12.96
C ASP A 8 -2.43 9.08 -13.26
N ALA A 9 -3.07 7.99 -13.71
CA ALA A 9 -4.52 7.91 -13.85
C ALA A 9 -5.25 7.72 -12.50
N SER A 10 -4.52 7.57 -11.38
CA SER A 10 -5.13 7.53 -10.06
C SER A 10 -5.71 8.90 -9.70
N GLY A 11 -6.94 8.94 -9.19
CA GLY A 11 -7.62 10.18 -8.85
C GLY A 11 -9.12 10.01 -8.63
N MET A 12 -9.80 11.13 -8.50
CA MET A 12 -11.26 11.18 -8.36
C MET A 12 -11.92 11.22 -9.74
N TYR A 13 -12.90 10.36 -9.94
CA TYR A 13 -13.70 10.27 -11.17
C TYR A 13 -15.17 10.47 -10.84
N SER A 14 -15.85 11.30 -11.62
CA SER A 14 -17.30 11.44 -11.61
C SER A 14 -17.84 11.43 -13.04
N CYS A 15 -19.11 11.09 -13.17
CA CYS A 15 -19.84 11.16 -14.43
C CYS A 15 -20.75 12.38 -14.39
N GLU A 16 -20.79 13.16 -15.47
CA GLU A 16 -21.62 14.36 -15.56
C GLU A 16 -22.61 14.23 -16.72
N VAL A 17 -23.86 14.63 -16.46
CA VAL A 17 -24.88 14.79 -17.50
C VAL A 17 -25.20 16.27 -17.67
N SER A 18 -25.21 16.73 -18.92
CA SER A 18 -25.51 18.12 -19.29
C SER A 18 -26.64 18.18 -20.33
N THR A 19 -27.49 19.21 -20.26
CA THR A 19 -28.56 19.48 -21.24
C THR A 19 -28.30 20.76 -22.04
N ASP A 20 -28.78 20.81 -23.29
CA ASP A 20 -28.50 21.94 -24.19
C ASP A 20 -29.38 23.18 -23.94
N THR A 21 -30.68 23.03 -23.65
CA THR A 21 -31.57 24.17 -23.35
C THR A 21 -32.79 23.75 -22.49
N PRO A 22 -32.99 24.32 -21.29
CA PRO A 22 -32.04 25.15 -20.54
C PRO A 22 -30.77 24.36 -20.20
N ILE A 23 -29.66 25.05 -19.94
CA ILE A 23 -28.42 24.40 -19.52
C ILE A 23 -28.58 23.95 -18.06
N TYR A 24 -28.58 22.64 -17.86
CA TYR A 24 -28.52 22.01 -16.54
C TYR A 24 -27.39 20.99 -16.56
N THR A 25 -26.58 21.02 -15.51
CA THR A 25 -25.44 20.12 -15.34
C THR A 25 -25.53 19.48 -13.97
N LYS A 26 -25.41 18.16 -13.92
CA LYS A 26 -25.41 17.41 -12.67
C LYS A 26 -24.32 16.33 -12.69
N PRO A 27 -23.31 16.41 -11.81
CA PRO A 27 -22.36 15.33 -11.60
C PRO A 27 -22.96 14.23 -10.72
N SER A 28 -22.42 13.02 -10.85
CA SER A 28 -22.53 11.97 -9.85
C SER A 28 -21.68 12.30 -8.63
N ASP A 29 -21.79 11.45 -7.61
CA ASP A 29 -20.78 11.44 -6.55
C ASP A 29 -19.41 11.09 -7.13
N ASP A 30 -18.36 11.64 -6.53
CA ASP A 30 -16.98 11.32 -6.87
C ASP A 30 -16.60 9.93 -6.37
N GLN A 31 -15.87 9.19 -7.19
CA GLN A 31 -15.31 7.89 -6.85
C GLN A 31 -13.78 7.93 -6.98
N GLU A 32 -13.09 7.53 -5.91
CA GLU A 32 -11.65 7.37 -5.95
C GLU A 32 -11.25 6.10 -6.73
N LEU A 33 -10.34 6.27 -7.67
CA LEU A 33 -9.68 5.19 -8.40
C LEU A 33 -8.18 5.23 -8.11
N THR A 34 -7.63 4.10 -7.70
CA THR A 34 -6.18 3.95 -7.49
C THR A 34 -5.65 2.87 -8.42
N VAL A 35 -4.67 3.22 -9.25
CA VAL A 35 -3.91 2.26 -10.03
C VAL A 35 -2.78 1.73 -9.14
N MET A 36 -2.78 0.42 -8.92
CA MET A 36 -1.84 -0.24 -8.01
C MET A 36 -0.97 -1.26 -8.74
N GLN A 37 0.26 -1.41 -8.24
CA GLN A 37 1.17 -2.48 -8.62
C GLN A 37 1.51 -3.28 -7.35
N GLY A 38 1.12 -4.54 -7.35
CA GLY A 38 1.44 -5.47 -6.27
C GLY A 38 2.93 -5.78 -6.20
N GLN A 39 3.34 -6.37 -5.08
CA GLN A 39 4.71 -6.85 -4.89
C GLN A 39 5.02 -7.95 -5.91
N LEU A 40 6.14 -7.82 -6.61
CA LEU A 40 6.63 -8.86 -7.52
C LEU A 40 7.23 -10.06 -6.78
N GLU A 41 7.69 -9.84 -5.55
CA GLU A 41 8.39 -10.81 -4.72
C GLU A 41 7.93 -10.70 -3.27
N ASP A 42 7.96 -11.83 -2.56
CA ASP A 42 7.68 -11.87 -1.14
C ASP A 42 8.73 -11.09 -0.32
N PRO A 43 8.34 -10.46 0.80
CA PRO A 43 9.28 -9.77 1.66
C PRO A 43 10.30 -10.75 2.26
N HIS A 44 11.56 -10.32 2.32
CA HIS A 44 12.64 -11.10 2.91
C HIS A 44 13.11 -10.50 4.22
N ILE A 45 13.47 -11.37 5.17
CA ILE A 45 14.00 -10.97 6.47
C ILE A 45 15.51 -11.21 6.47
N SER A 46 16.27 -10.18 6.83
CA SER A 46 17.70 -10.25 7.08
C SER A 46 18.00 -9.99 8.56
N PHE A 47 19.04 -10.65 9.07
CA PHE A 47 19.48 -10.58 10.45
C PHE A 47 20.81 -9.83 10.53
N GLY A 48 20.98 -9.00 11.56
CA GLY A 48 22.24 -8.28 11.78
C GLY A 48 23.39 -9.21 12.21
N LYS A 49 23.07 -10.36 12.80
CA LYS A 49 24.04 -11.38 13.25
C LYS A 49 23.56 -12.78 12.88
N PRO A 50 24.48 -13.74 12.68
CA PRO A 50 24.12 -15.14 12.40
C PRO A 50 23.54 -15.87 13.62
N THR A 51 23.87 -15.43 14.84
CA THR A 51 23.43 -16.05 16.10
C THR A 51 23.17 -14.99 17.16
N TYR A 52 22.19 -15.24 18.02
CA TYR A 52 21.82 -14.38 19.14
C TYR A 52 21.74 -15.19 20.43
N THR A 53 22.00 -14.55 21.55
CA THR A 53 21.86 -15.12 22.90
C THR A 53 20.57 -14.66 23.58
N VAL A 54 20.04 -15.48 24.50
CA VAL A 54 18.83 -15.10 25.24
C VAL A 54 19.11 -13.86 26.09
N GLY A 55 18.26 -12.84 25.96
CA GLY A 55 18.44 -11.53 26.60
C GLY A 55 19.17 -10.51 25.71
N GLU A 56 19.67 -10.92 24.55
CA GLU A 56 20.26 -10.01 23.56
C GLU A 56 19.18 -9.31 22.71
N TRP A 57 19.50 -8.10 22.24
CA TRP A 57 18.67 -7.37 21.29
C TRP A 57 18.70 -8.00 19.90
N LEU A 58 17.53 -8.41 19.41
CA LEU A 58 17.35 -8.93 18.06
C LEU A 58 17.23 -7.77 17.06
N GLN A 59 18.23 -7.64 16.17
CA GLN A 59 18.21 -6.69 15.07
C GLN A 59 17.87 -7.40 13.76
N VAL A 60 16.70 -7.10 13.22
CA VAL A 60 16.19 -7.67 11.97
C VAL A 60 15.69 -6.58 11.04
N ASN A 61 15.82 -6.82 9.75
CA ASN A 61 15.28 -5.96 8.71
C ASN A 61 14.36 -6.79 7.80
N CYS A 62 13.14 -6.30 7.57
CA CYS A 62 12.23 -6.85 6.59
C CYS A 62 12.23 -5.91 5.39
N THR A 63 12.62 -6.43 4.23
CA THR A 63 12.63 -5.68 2.98
C THR A 63 11.56 -6.27 2.07
N SER A 64 10.58 -5.44 1.71
CA SER A 64 9.53 -5.78 0.76
C SER A 64 10.02 -5.65 -0.68
N GLY A 65 9.39 -6.42 -1.60
CA GLY A 65 9.51 -6.16 -3.03
C GLY A 65 8.92 -4.79 -3.41
N PRO A 66 9.35 -4.21 -4.55
CA PRO A 66 8.78 -2.95 -5.06
C PRO A 66 7.27 -3.07 -5.26
N ALA A 67 6.53 -2.07 -4.81
CA ALA A 67 5.08 -1.98 -4.98
C ALA A 67 4.61 -0.52 -4.96
N ARG A 68 3.42 -0.28 -5.52
CA ARG A 68 2.75 1.02 -5.47
C ARG A 68 1.26 0.81 -5.15
N PRO A 69 0.73 1.38 -4.06
CA PRO A 69 1.42 2.19 -3.05
C PRO A 69 2.44 1.38 -2.23
N THR A 70 3.23 2.08 -1.40
CA THR A 70 4.17 1.44 -0.46
C THR A 70 3.42 0.41 0.40
N PRO A 71 3.93 -0.83 0.51
CA PRO A 71 3.24 -1.89 1.21
C PRO A 71 3.33 -1.69 2.73
N ASP A 72 2.26 -2.06 3.44
CA ASP A 72 2.25 -2.11 4.89
C ASP A 72 2.95 -3.38 5.39
N VAL A 73 3.96 -3.22 6.24
CA VAL A 73 4.73 -4.33 6.82
C VAL A 73 4.35 -4.52 8.28
N THR A 74 3.99 -5.75 8.64
CA THR A 74 3.67 -6.14 10.02
C THR A 74 4.60 -7.23 10.51
N TRP A 75 5.12 -7.09 11.72
CA TRP A 75 5.96 -8.10 12.36
C TRP A 75 5.14 -9.03 13.25
N LEU A 76 5.37 -10.33 13.07
CA LEU A 76 4.82 -11.41 13.89
C LEU A 76 5.97 -12.18 14.54
N ILE A 77 5.97 -12.28 15.87
CA ILE A 77 6.89 -13.16 16.61
C ILE A 77 6.06 -14.27 17.23
N ASN A 78 6.33 -15.53 16.84
CA ASN A 78 5.56 -16.70 17.25
C ASN A 78 4.04 -16.54 17.02
N GLY A 79 3.67 -15.96 15.87
CA GLY A 79 2.28 -15.70 15.49
C GLY A 79 1.62 -14.52 16.20
N LYS A 80 2.32 -13.81 17.09
CA LYS A 80 1.79 -12.63 17.78
C LYS A 80 2.34 -11.35 17.15
N GLN A 81 1.44 -10.42 16.79
CA GLN A 81 1.83 -9.11 16.30
C GLN A 81 2.57 -8.32 17.37
N VAL A 82 3.72 -7.77 16.98
CA VAL A 82 4.53 -6.90 17.82
C VAL A 82 4.52 -5.48 17.25
N ARG A 83 4.54 -4.48 18.14
CA ARG A 83 4.70 -3.08 17.73
C ARG A 83 6.19 -2.80 17.56
N LEU A 84 6.53 -2.12 16.46
CA LEU A 84 7.89 -1.74 16.06
C LEU A 84 8.63 -0.78 17.04
N PHE A 85 8.08 -0.55 18.24
CA PHE A 85 8.62 0.39 19.24
C PHE A 85 8.71 -0.20 20.66
N HIS A 86 8.66 -1.52 20.86
CA HIS A 86 8.62 -2.06 22.22
C HIS A 86 9.97 -2.08 22.97
N PHE A 87 11.06 -1.59 22.37
CA PHE A 87 12.39 -1.96 22.83
C PHE A 87 13.42 -0.83 22.62
N ILE A 88 13.19 0.30 23.30
CA ILE A 88 14.22 1.29 23.64
C ILE A 88 14.57 1.07 25.11
#